data_AF-A0A8K1FKY0-F1
#
_entry.id   AF-A0A8K1FKY0-F1
#
_cell.length_a   1.000
_cell.length_b   1.000
_cell.length_c   1.000
_cell.angle_alpha   90.00
_cell.angle_beta   90.00
_cell.angle_gamma   90.00
#
_symmetry.space_group_name_H-M   'P 1'
#
loop_
_entity.id
_entity.type
_entity.pdbx_description
1 polymer ?
#
loop_
_entity_poly.entity_id
_entity_poly.type
_entity_poly.pdbx_seq_one_letter_code
_entity_poly.pdbx_strand_id
1 'polypeptide(L)'
;MKLAAVLIAPTVAIASAADVGGLDPNVTLPACDTQTLLKIVRSGNSTACTAETGFTIAILKPVTSEDAPKVCGQKSCQAVFADVKDTFKSDCMALGLPFYKYVIEPTEEACAKYSANPLPPCDTAALLKIMHGENSKTCTAETGFSFGILKPVTSEDAPKVCSQKSCQAVLAEIKDTIKTECIALGVAPFFGDVIKRTVDACAKYSAGETPSSRN
;
A
#
# COMPACT_ATOMS: atom_id res chain seq x y z
N MET A 1 -53.69 5.70 45.97
CA MET A 1 -52.90 6.09 44.77
C MET A 1 -51.44 6.21 45.17
N LYS A 2 -50.59 5.26 44.80
CA LYS A 2 -49.13 5.34 44.95
C LYS A 2 -48.53 5.16 43.56
N LEU A 3 -47.96 6.24 43.01
CA LEU A 3 -47.17 6.17 41.78
C LEU A 3 -45.83 5.52 42.11
N ALA A 4 -45.49 4.43 41.41
CA ALA A 4 -44.15 3.87 41.37
C ALA A 4 -43.40 4.50 40.18
N ALA A 5 -42.31 5.21 40.46
CA ALA A 5 -41.41 5.73 39.45
C ALA A 5 -40.52 4.59 38.93
N VAL A 6 -40.68 4.24 37.65
CA VAL A 6 -39.78 3.33 36.93
C VAL A 6 -38.61 4.16 36.39
N LEU A 7 -37.42 3.96 36.96
CA LEU A 7 -36.17 4.48 36.43
C LEU A 7 -35.73 3.58 35.26
N ILE A 8 -35.86 4.09 34.03
CA ILE A 8 -35.30 3.46 32.83
C ILE A 8 -33.88 4.02 32.65
N ALA A 9 -32.86 3.21 32.91
CA ALA A 9 -31.50 3.54 32.54
C ALA A 9 -31.33 3.37 31.01
N PRO A 10 -30.67 4.31 30.30
CA PRO A 10 -30.37 4.12 28.89
C PRO A 10 -29.24 3.09 28.75
N THR A 11 -29.59 1.88 28.31
CA THR A 11 -28.62 0.94 27.73
C THR A 11 -28.06 1.56 26.46
N VAL A 12 -26.84 2.10 26.54
CA VAL A 12 -26.04 2.44 25.36
C VAL A 12 -25.66 1.12 24.70
N ALA A 13 -26.31 0.79 23.59
CA ALA A 13 -25.87 -0.27 22.70
C ALA A 13 -24.53 0.16 22.09
N ILE A 14 -23.44 -0.38 22.62
CA ILE A 14 -22.13 -0.29 21.99
C ILE A 14 -22.25 -1.08 20.69
N ALA A 15 -22.12 -0.40 19.55
CA ALA A 15 -22.06 -1.05 18.26
C ALA A 15 -20.95 -2.11 18.28
N SER A 16 -21.33 -3.33 17.90
CA SER A 16 -20.46 -4.49 17.78
C SER A 16 -19.22 -4.14 16.95
N ALA A 17 -18.05 -4.30 17.57
CA ALA A 17 -16.79 -4.43 16.85
C ALA A 17 -16.97 -5.52 15.79
N ALA A 18 -16.64 -5.19 14.54
CA ALA A 18 -16.52 -6.18 13.48
C ALA A 18 -15.57 -7.28 13.97
N ASP A 19 -15.96 -8.53 13.75
CA ASP A 19 -15.17 -9.74 14.03
C ASP A 19 -13.72 -9.62 13.48
N VAL A 20 -12.81 -9.13 14.32
CA VAL A 20 -11.37 -9.41 14.23
C VAL A 20 -11.11 -10.63 15.10
N GLY A 21 -11.31 -11.79 14.49
CA GLY A 21 -11.40 -13.08 15.17
C GLY A 21 -10.22 -13.41 16.08
N GLY A 22 -10.54 -13.90 17.28
CA GLY A 22 -9.74 -14.92 17.97
C GLY A 22 -8.69 -14.44 18.97
N LEU A 23 -8.86 -13.30 19.65
CA LEU A 23 -8.20 -13.15 20.94
C LEU A 23 -9.09 -13.76 22.00
N ASP A 24 -8.54 -14.69 22.79
CA ASP A 24 -9.20 -15.11 24.03
C ASP A 24 -9.34 -13.85 24.91
N PRO A 25 -10.56 -13.46 25.33
CA PRO A 25 -10.78 -12.28 26.15
C PRO A 25 -10.08 -12.33 27.52
N ASN A 26 -9.53 -13.49 27.91
CA ASN A 26 -8.77 -13.66 29.14
C ASN A 26 -7.24 -13.51 28.97
N VAL A 27 -6.73 -13.38 27.75
CA VAL A 27 -5.29 -13.20 27.52
C VAL A 27 -4.93 -11.72 27.59
N THR A 28 -4.35 -11.32 28.72
CA THR A 28 -3.74 -10.00 28.86
C THR A 28 -2.32 -10.05 28.30
N LEU A 29 -2.10 -9.41 27.15
CA LEU A 29 -0.77 -9.27 26.56
C LEU A 29 -0.01 -8.08 27.19
N PRO A 30 1.31 -8.20 27.40
CA PRO A 30 2.12 -7.06 27.86
C PRO A 30 2.16 -5.98 26.78
N ALA A 31 2.35 -4.71 27.17
CA ALA A 31 2.62 -3.65 26.21
C ALA A 31 3.95 -3.90 25.50
N CYS A 32 4.02 -3.63 24.19
CA CYS A 32 5.29 -3.66 23.48
C CYS A 32 6.21 -2.57 24.02
N ASP A 33 7.52 -2.86 24.11
CA ASP A 33 8.51 -1.83 24.42
C ASP A 33 8.60 -0.83 23.27
N THR A 34 7.92 0.31 23.45
CA THR A 34 7.87 1.39 22.47
C THR A 34 9.24 1.97 22.14
N GLN A 35 10.18 1.99 23.09
CA GLN A 35 11.53 2.51 22.84
C GLN A 35 12.31 1.55 21.94
N THR A 36 12.14 0.26 22.13
CA THR A 36 12.77 -0.73 21.27
C THR A 36 12.12 -0.77 19.88
N LEU A 37 10.78 -0.66 19.80
CA LEU A 37 10.08 -0.52 18.52
C LEU A 37 10.55 0.72 17.75
N LEU A 38 10.69 1.86 18.44
CA LEU A 38 11.19 3.11 17.85
C LEU A 38 12.64 3.00 17.34
N LYS A 39 13.48 2.18 17.97
CA LYS A 39 14.85 1.92 17.46
C LYS A 39 14.81 1.16 16.14
N ILE A 40 13.91 0.20 15.99
CA ILE A 40 13.73 -0.54 14.73
C ILE A 40 13.18 0.38 13.64
N VAL A 41 12.15 1.18 13.94
CA VAL A 41 11.56 2.15 13.01
C VAL A 41 12.59 3.18 12.53
N ARG A 42 13.58 3.52 13.35
CA ARG A 42 14.66 4.46 13.01
C ARG A 42 15.94 3.78 12.54
N SER A 43 15.94 2.47 12.35
CA SER A 43 17.13 1.74 11.93
C SER A 43 17.52 2.09 10.49
N GLY A 44 18.78 1.84 10.14
CA GLY A 44 19.24 1.97 8.75
C GLY A 44 18.43 1.10 7.79
N ASN A 45 18.08 -0.12 8.22
CA ASN A 45 17.24 -1.05 7.46
C ASN A 45 15.85 -0.46 7.20
N SER A 46 15.21 0.15 8.21
CA SER A 46 13.88 0.76 8.06
C SER A 46 13.91 1.99 7.16
N THR A 47 14.96 2.80 7.27
CA THR A 47 15.17 3.96 6.40
C THR A 47 15.37 3.54 4.94
N ALA A 48 16.22 2.53 4.70
CA ALA A 48 16.45 1.98 3.37
C ALA A 48 15.19 1.34 2.78
N CYS A 49 14.47 0.52 3.56
CA CYS A 49 13.20 -0.07 3.14
C CYS A 49 12.17 0.99 2.74
N THR A 50 12.04 2.05 3.53
CA THR A 50 11.14 3.17 3.22
C THR A 50 11.55 3.89 1.94
N ALA A 51 12.85 4.12 1.74
CA ALA A 51 13.36 4.77 0.53
C ALA A 51 13.15 3.91 -0.74
N GLU A 52 13.30 2.60 -0.62
CA GLU A 52 13.16 1.66 -1.75
C GLU A 52 11.70 1.39 -2.12
N THR A 53 10.79 1.38 -1.14
CA THR A 53 9.42 0.86 -1.33
C THR A 53 8.32 1.87 -1.04
N GLY A 54 8.60 2.94 -0.30
CA GLY A 54 7.61 3.83 0.29
C GLY A 54 6.84 3.20 1.47
N PHE A 55 7.10 1.94 1.82
CA PHE A 55 6.49 1.28 2.96
C PHE A 55 7.19 1.66 4.26
N THR A 56 6.42 2.06 5.26
CA THR A 56 6.92 2.38 6.59
C THR A 56 6.28 1.47 7.63
N ILE A 57 7.11 0.84 8.48
CA ILE A 57 6.63 0.03 9.60
C ILE A 57 6.11 0.90 10.76
N ALA A 58 6.36 2.22 10.73
CA ALA A 58 5.95 3.15 11.78
C ALA A 58 4.43 3.20 12.00
N ILE A 59 3.65 2.87 10.97
CA ILE A 59 2.19 2.86 11.03
C ILE A 59 1.61 1.52 11.47
N LEU A 60 2.46 0.53 11.79
CA LEU A 60 2.10 -0.82 12.25
C LEU A 60 0.99 -1.46 11.39
N LYS A 61 1.08 -1.27 10.07
CA LYS A 61 0.17 -1.93 9.13
C LYS A 61 0.84 -3.20 8.60
N PRO A 62 0.09 -4.30 8.46
CA PRO A 62 0.61 -5.48 7.79
C PRO A 62 0.91 -5.17 6.33
N VAL A 63 1.89 -5.87 5.76
CA VAL A 63 2.13 -5.89 4.32
C VAL A 63 0.94 -6.57 3.65
N THR A 64 0.33 -5.88 2.68
CA THR A 64 -0.77 -6.45 1.89
C THR A 64 -0.22 -7.28 0.73
N SER A 65 -1.08 -8.06 0.07
CA SER A 65 -0.71 -8.74 -1.18
C SER A 65 -0.30 -7.77 -2.30
N GLU A 66 -0.80 -6.54 -2.28
CA GLU A 66 -0.43 -5.48 -3.24
C GLU A 66 0.98 -4.94 -2.95
N ASP A 67 1.32 -4.80 -1.66
CA ASP A 67 2.63 -4.30 -1.23
C ASP A 67 3.72 -5.37 -1.26
N ALA A 68 3.35 -6.65 -1.15
CA ALA A 68 4.28 -7.77 -0.99
C ALA A 68 5.39 -7.82 -2.07
N PRO A 69 5.12 -7.60 -3.36
CA PRO A 69 6.18 -7.61 -4.37
C PRO A 69 7.20 -6.48 -4.20
N LYS A 70 6.80 -5.36 -3.58
CA LYS A 70 7.69 -4.22 -3.30
C LYS A 70 8.49 -4.44 -2.04
N VAL A 71 7.81 -4.93 -1.00
CA VAL A 71 8.36 -4.98 0.36
C VAL A 71 9.13 -6.28 0.56
N CYS A 72 8.52 -7.43 0.23
CA CYS A 72 9.09 -8.75 0.51
C CYS A 72 10.26 -9.11 -0.40
N GLY A 73 10.41 -8.42 -1.55
CA GLY A 73 11.55 -8.58 -2.46
C GLY A 73 12.82 -7.83 -2.04
N GLN A 74 12.73 -6.90 -1.08
CA GLN A 74 13.84 -6.03 -0.70
C GLN A 74 14.57 -6.52 0.54
N LYS A 75 15.90 -6.63 0.45
CA LYS A 75 16.74 -7.09 1.55
C LYS A 75 16.66 -6.19 2.78
N SER A 76 16.57 -4.87 2.56
CA SER A 76 16.41 -3.88 3.63
C SER A 76 15.13 -4.14 4.43
N CYS A 77 14.00 -4.34 3.74
CA CYS A 77 12.71 -4.63 4.35
C CYS A 77 12.70 -6.00 5.05
N GLN A 78 13.29 -7.03 4.43
CA GLN A 78 13.45 -8.34 5.07
C GLN A 78 14.24 -8.25 6.38
N ALA A 79 15.31 -7.44 6.41
CA ALA A 79 16.10 -7.20 7.61
C ALA A 79 15.28 -6.49 8.70
N VAL A 80 14.40 -5.53 8.34
CA VAL A 80 13.47 -4.92 9.31
C VAL A 80 12.57 -5.97 9.96
N PHE A 81 11.95 -6.85 9.17
CA PHE A 81 11.09 -7.90 9.75
C PHE A 81 11.88 -8.89 10.60
N ALA A 82 13.11 -9.21 10.22
CA ALA A 82 14.01 -10.02 11.04
C ALA A 82 14.33 -9.33 12.38
N ASP A 83 14.66 -8.04 12.36
CA ASP A 83 14.94 -7.23 13.57
C ASP A 83 13.70 -7.20 14.50
N VAL A 84 12.50 -7.05 13.92
CA VAL A 84 11.23 -7.10 14.66
C VAL A 84 11.04 -8.46 15.33
N LYS A 85 11.23 -9.56 14.60
CA LYS A 85 11.04 -10.91 15.14
C LYS A 85 12.05 -11.29 16.21
N ASP A 86 13.31 -10.88 16.06
CA ASP A 86 14.33 -11.15 17.07
C ASP A 86 14.07 -10.35 18.36
N THR A 87 13.58 -9.12 18.20
CA THR A 87 13.21 -8.25 19.33
C THR A 87 11.97 -8.73 20.06
N PHE A 88 10.89 -9.01 19.33
CA PHE A 88 9.57 -9.33 19.87
C PHE A 88 9.28 -10.82 19.71
N LYS A 89 9.88 -11.62 20.61
CA LYS A 89 9.77 -13.10 20.59
C LYS A 89 8.41 -13.64 21.03
N SER A 90 7.56 -12.78 21.58
CA SER A 90 6.19 -13.07 22.00
C SER A 90 5.28 -11.91 21.63
N ASP A 91 3.98 -12.18 21.48
CA ASP A 91 3.02 -11.14 21.17
C ASP A 91 2.92 -10.10 22.29
N CYS A 92 2.67 -8.85 21.90
CA CYS A 92 2.58 -7.70 22.78
C CYS A 92 1.59 -6.69 22.20
N MET A 93 1.04 -5.82 23.04
CA MET A 93 0.10 -4.77 22.62
C MET A 93 0.86 -3.54 22.12
N ALA A 94 0.66 -3.18 20.86
CA ALA A 94 1.08 -1.90 20.29
C ALA A 94 -0.15 -1.15 19.76
N LEU A 95 -0.33 0.10 20.18
CA LEU A 95 -1.48 0.93 19.78
C LEU A 95 -2.85 0.27 20.02
N GLY A 96 -2.96 -0.56 21.05
CA GLY A 96 -4.22 -1.25 21.40
C GLY A 96 -4.51 -2.50 20.57
N LEU A 97 -3.56 -2.98 19.76
CA LEU A 97 -3.68 -4.20 18.97
C LEU A 97 -2.52 -5.16 19.30
N PRO A 98 -2.76 -6.48 19.33
CA PRO A 98 -1.69 -7.47 19.38
C PRO A 98 -0.81 -7.36 18.13
N PHE A 99 0.41 -6.92 18.35
CA PHE A 99 1.31 -6.53 17.28
C PHE A 99 1.68 -7.72 16.40
N TYR A 100 1.98 -8.87 17.01
CA TYR A 100 2.43 -10.04 16.26
C TYR A 100 1.28 -10.58 15.40
N LYS A 101 0.12 -10.82 16.01
CA LYS A 101 -1.04 -11.38 15.32
C LYS A 101 -1.59 -10.50 14.20
N TYR A 102 -1.62 -9.17 14.38
CA TYR A 102 -2.28 -8.27 13.41
C TYR A 102 -1.32 -7.60 12.43
N VAL A 103 -0.02 -7.62 12.70
CA VAL A 103 0.98 -6.96 11.84
C VAL A 103 1.98 -7.96 11.31
N ILE A 104 2.56 -8.79 12.16
CA ILE A 104 3.65 -9.69 11.77
C ILE A 104 3.12 -10.91 11.03
N GLU A 105 2.18 -11.67 11.59
CA GLU A 105 1.63 -12.87 10.93
C GLU A 105 1.06 -12.59 9.52
N PRO A 106 0.23 -11.55 9.31
CA PRO A 106 -0.31 -11.28 7.98
C PRO A 106 0.78 -10.83 7.01
N THR A 107 1.81 -10.13 7.51
CA THR A 107 2.98 -9.76 6.71
C THR A 107 3.77 -11.00 6.28
N GLU A 108 4.02 -11.93 7.20
CA GLU A 108 4.69 -13.19 6.90
C GLU A 108 3.90 -14.01 5.87
N GLU A 109 2.58 -14.08 6.03
CA GLU A 109 1.70 -14.76 5.08
C GLU A 109 1.76 -14.11 3.69
N ALA A 110 1.68 -12.78 3.61
CA ALA A 110 1.80 -12.05 2.34
C ALA A 110 3.17 -12.27 1.67
N CYS A 111 4.26 -12.21 2.45
CA CYS A 111 5.61 -12.42 1.95
C CYS A 111 5.87 -13.89 1.55
N ALA A 112 5.31 -14.85 2.26
CA ALA A 112 5.40 -16.27 1.90
C ALA A 112 4.66 -16.55 0.59
N LYS A 113 3.45 -15.99 0.42
CA LYS A 113 2.68 -16.08 -0.84
C LYS A 113 3.46 -15.48 -2.01
N TYR A 114 4.06 -14.31 -1.83
CA TYR A 114 4.91 -13.69 -2.84
C TYR A 114 6.15 -14.54 -3.15
N SER A 115 6.81 -15.10 -2.13
CA SER A 115 8.01 -15.93 -2.33
C SER A 115 7.70 -17.22 -3.09
N ALA A 116 6.50 -17.80 -2.87
CA ALA A 116 6.03 -18.97 -3.60
C ALA A 116 5.66 -18.65 -5.06
N ASN A 117 5.16 -17.45 -5.32
CA ASN A 117 4.73 -16.99 -6.64
C ASN A 117 5.24 -15.57 -6.91
N PRO A 118 6.55 -15.40 -7.17
CA PRO A 118 7.11 -14.08 -7.44
C PRO A 118 6.51 -13.52 -8.73
N LEU A 119 6.30 -12.21 -8.76
CA LEU A 119 5.80 -11.56 -9.97
C LEU A 119 6.76 -11.74 -11.14
N PRO A 120 6.24 -12.05 -12.35
CA PRO A 120 7.08 -12.14 -13.53
C PRO A 120 7.59 -10.74 -13.93
N PRO A 121 8.70 -10.65 -14.68
CA PRO A 121 9.09 -9.39 -15.32
C PRO A 121 8.03 -8.98 -16.34
N CYS A 122 7.80 -7.67 -16.49
CA CYS A 122 6.93 -7.16 -17.55
C CYS A 122 7.57 -7.39 -18.94
N ASP A 123 6.73 -7.49 -19.98
CA ASP A 123 7.20 -7.42 -21.37
C ASP A 123 7.77 -6.02 -21.66
N THR A 124 9.08 -5.90 -21.45
CA THR A 124 9.79 -4.62 -21.55
C THR A 124 9.84 -4.14 -23.00
N ALA A 125 9.87 -5.05 -23.98
CA ALA A 125 9.86 -4.68 -25.38
C ALA A 125 8.53 -4.07 -25.79
N ALA A 126 7.41 -4.68 -25.37
CA ALA A 126 6.08 -4.14 -25.61
C ALA A 126 5.87 -2.80 -24.88
N LEU A 127 6.32 -2.67 -23.64
CA LEU A 127 6.27 -1.40 -22.89
C LEU A 127 7.06 -0.28 -23.56
N LEU A 128 8.30 -0.56 -23.98
CA LEU A 128 9.12 0.43 -24.70
C LEU A 128 8.45 0.85 -26.02
N LYS A 129 7.83 -0.09 -26.74
CA LYS A 129 7.11 0.23 -27.98
C LYS A 129 5.97 1.23 -27.73
N ILE A 130 5.23 1.08 -26.63
CA ILE A 130 4.17 2.01 -26.23
C ILE A 130 4.75 3.36 -25.82
N MET A 131 5.77 3.36 -24.96
CA MET A 131 6.43 4.58 -24.46
C MET A 131 7.05 5.43 -25.58
N HIS A 132 7.51 4.79 -26.66
CA HIS A 132 8.05 5.47 -27.84
C HIS A 132 7.06 5.58 -29.01
N GLY A 133 5.82 5.13 -28.81
CA GLY A 133 4.73 5.17 -29.78
C GLY A 133 4.24 6.59 -30.06
N GLU A 134 3.43 6.72 -31.10
CA GLU A 134 2.89 8.01 -31.54
C GLU A 134 2.02 8.67 -30.47
N ASN A 135 1.12 7.91 -29.84
CA ASN A 135 0.27 8.42 -28.76
C ASN A 135 1.08 8.93 -27.56
N SER A 136 2.19 8.27 -27.21
CA SER A 136 3.08 8.72 -26.14
C SER A 136 3.79 10.02 -26.49
N LYS A 137 4.33 10.12 -27.72
CA LYS A 137 4.97 11.35 -28.21
C LYS A 137 4.01 12.54 -28.22
N THR A 138 2.78 12.32 -28.71
CA THR A 138 1.74 13.35 -28.75
C THR A 138 1.32 13.76 -27.34
N CYS A 139 1.08 12.80 -26.45
CA CYS A 139 0.78 13.08 -25.05
C CYS A 139 1.87 13.95 -24.39
N THR A 140 3.14 13.61 -24.59
CA THR A 140 4.26 14.40 -24.06
C THR A 140 4.31 15.80 -24.67
N ALA A 141 4.08 15.95 -25.97
CA ALA A 141 4.05 17.26 -26.62
C ALA A 141 2.90 18.16 -26.09
N GLU A 142 1.73 17.57 -25.79
CA GLU A 142 0.56 18.30 -25.31
C GLU A 142 0.63 18.65 -23.82
N THR A 143 1.28 17.82 -23.01
CA THR A 143 1.18 17.90 -21.54
C THR A 143 2.50 18.15 -20.83
N GLY A 144 3.63 17.91 -21.50
CA GLY A 144 4.95 17.81 -20.87
C GLY A 144 5.17 16.53 -20.04
N PHE A 145 4.15 15.68 -19.89
CA PHE A 145 4.24 14.44 -19.12
C PHE A 145 4.78 13.29 -19.99
N SER A 146 5.74 12.54 -19.45
CA SER A 146 6.30 11.36 -20.12
C SER A 146 6.02 10.09 -19.33
N PHE A 147 5.42 9.10 -19.98
CA PHE A 147 5.27 7.76 -19.41
C PHE A 147 6.59 6.99 -19.34
N GLY A 148 7.67 7.48 -19.98
CA GLY A 148 8.98 6.82 -20.04
C GLY A 148 9.68 6.67 -18.69
N ILE A 149 9.27 7.45 -17.68
CA ILE A 149 9.84 7.38 -16.32
C ILE A 149 9.04 6.49 -15.37
N LEU A 150 8.03 5.75 -15.87
CA LEU A 150 7.20 4.83 -15.08
C LEU A 150 6.64 5.45 -13.79
N LYS A 151 6.40 6.76 -13.78
CA LYS A 151 5.82 7.45 -12.63
C LYS A 151 4.30 7.51 -12.77
N PRO A 152 3.55 7.26 -11.68
CA PRO A 152 2.11 7.48 -11.70
C PRO A 152 1.80 8.96 -11.92
N VAL A 153 0.69 9.25 -12.59
CA VAL A 153 0.17 10.61 -12.75
C VAL A 153 -0.16 11.18 -11.37
N THR A 154 0.41 12.34 -11.06
CA THR A 154 0.13 13.05 -9.81
C THR A 154 -1.19 13.82 -9.92
N SER A 155 -1.70 14.29 -8.79
CA SER A 155 -2.83 15.21 -8.78
C SER A 155 -2.59 16.51 -9.53
N GLU A 156 -1.34 16.98 -9.56
CA GLU A 156 -0.96 18.21 -10.26
C GLU A 156 -0.94 17.99 -11.78
N ASP A 157 -0.51 16.81 -12.21
CA ASP A 157 -0.47 16.43 -13.62
C ASP A 157 -1.85 16.01 -14.15
N ALA A 158 -2.73 15.52 -13.27
CA ALA A 158 -4.02 14.94 -13.67
C ALA A 158 -4.87 15.85 -14.58
N PRO A 159 -5.04 17.17 -14.35
CA PRO A 159 -5.79 18.02 -15.26
C PRO A 159 -5.21 18.10 -16.67
N LYS A 160 -3.88 18.02 -16.79
CA LYS A 160 -3.16 18.07 -18.07
C LYS A 160 -3.18 16.72 -18.77
N VAL A 161 -2.98 15.62 -18.03
CA VAL A 161 -2.83 14.28 -18.60
C VAL A 161 -4.17 13.61 -18.85
N CYS A 162 -5.08 13.65 -17.87
CA CYS A 162 -6.32 12.89 -17.90
C CYS A 162 -7.38 13.46 -18.86
N SER A 163 -7.22 14.71 -19.29
CA SER A 163 -8.10 15.36 -20.27
C SER A 163 -7.69 15.10 -21.72
N GLN A 164 -6.47 14.62 -21.98
CA GLN A 164 -5.93 14.46 -23.33
C GLN A 164 -6.18 13.05 -23.88
N LYS A 165 -6.74 12.99 -25.08
CA LYS A 165 -7.07 11.72 -25.76
C LYS A 165 -5.81 10.89 -26.05
N SER A 166 -4.71 11.55 -26.43
CA SER A 166 -3.41 10.91 -26.68
C SER A 166 -2.91 10.17 -25.42
N CYS A 167 -2.95 10.83 -24.26
CA CYS A 167 -2.56 10.25 -22.98
C CYS A 167 -3.50 9.12 -22.54
N GLN A 168 -4.80 9.26 -22.76
CA GLN A 168 -5.76 8.18 -22.50
C GLN A 168 -5.52 6.95 -23.39
N ALA A 169 -5.14 7.16 -24.67
CA ALA A 169 -4.79 6.09 -25.58
C ALA A 169 -3.55 5.32 -25.11
N VAL A 170 -2.51 6.02 -24.63
CA VAL A 170 -1.33 5.37 -24.02
C VAL A 170 -1.73 4.49 -22.83
N LEU A 171 -2.58 4.99 -21.94
CA LEU A 171 -3.05 4.20 -20.79
C LEU A 171 -3.86 2.97 -21.22
N ALA A 172 -4.64 3.06 -22.28
CA ALA A 172 -5.37 1.93 -22.85
C ALA A 172 -4.41 0.89 -23.46
N GLU A 173 -3.40 1.33 -24.22
CA GLU A 173 -2.37 0.45 -24.79
C GLU A 173 -1.59 -0.29 -23.70
N ILE A 174 -1.21 0.40 -22.63
CA ILE A 174 -0.52 -0.22 -21.49
C ILE A 174 -1.42 -1.28 -20.84
N LYS A 175 -2.70 -0.98 -20.61
CA LYS A 175 -3.64 -1.94 -19.99
C LYS A 175 -3.91 -3.17 -20.84
N ASP A 176 -3.93 -3.03 -22.16
CA ASP A 176 -4.09 -4.19 -23.05
C ASP A 176 -2.79 -5.02 -23.17
N THR A 177 -1.63 -4.37 -23.04
CA THR A 177 -0.33 -5.04 -23.10
C THR A 177 0.00 -5.76 -21.79
N ILE A 178 -0.24 -5.11 -20.65
CA ILE A 178 0.04 -5.64 -19.31
C ILE A 178 -1.27 -5.97 -18.62
N LYS A 179 -1.67 -7.25 -18.67
CA LYS A 179 -2.95 -7.74 -18.14
C LYS A 179 -2.87 -8.23 -16.69
N THR A 180 -1.67 -8.46 -16.19
CA THR A 180 -1.39 -8.95 -14.84
C THR A 180 -0.28 -8.12 -14.22
N GLU A 181 -0.23 -8.10 -12.89
CA GLU A 181 0.85 -7.48 -12.14
C GLU A 181 2.21 -8.07 -12.58
N CYS A 182 3.19 -7.21 -12.81
CA CYS A 182 4.53 -7.60 -13.24
C CYS A 182 5.55 -6.58 -12.76
N ILE A 183 6.82 -6.98 -12.69
CA ILE A 183 7.91 -6.07 -12.31
C ILE A 183 8.46 -5.39 -13.57
N ALA A 184 8.28 -4.07 -13.68
CA ALA A 184 8.89 -3.28 -14.74
C ALA A 184 10.24 -2.72 -14.26
N LEU A 185 11.28 -2.89 -15.08
CA LEU A 185 12.62 -2.32 -14.86
C LEU A 185 13.23 -2.60 -13.47
N GLY A 186 12.82 -3.69 -12.81
CA GLY A 186 13.39 -4.15 -11.54
C GLY A 186 13.06 -3.28 -10.31
N VAL A 187 12.18 -2.28 -10.44
CA VAL A 187 11.98 -1.26 -9.40
C VAL A 187 10.61 -1.32 -8.72
N ALA A 188 9.55 -1.79 -9.38
CA ALA A 188 8.22 -1.86 -8.77
C ALA A 188 7.24 -2.79 -9.54
N PRO A 189 6.21 -3.33 -8.86
CA PRO A 189 4.98 -3.80 -9.50
C PRO A 189 4.38 -2.66 -10.30
N PHE A 190 4.25 -2.88 -11.61
CA PHE A 190 3.96 -1.83 -12.58
C PHE A 190 2.46 -1.50 -12.64
N PHE A 191 1.59 -2.51 -12.50
CA PHE A 191 0.16 -2.32 -12.72
C PHE A 191 -0.51 -1.67 -11.50
N GLY A 192 -0.24 -2.16 -10.29
CA GLY A 192 -0.78 -1.63 -9.04
C GLY A 192 -0.27 -0.24 -8.69
N ASP A 193 1.01 0.05 -8.96
CA ASP A 193 1.61 1.30 -8.50
C ASP A 193 1.74 2.39 -9.53
N VAL A 194 1.82 2.05 -10.81
CA VAL A 194 1.92 3.06 -11.87
C VAL A 194 0.57 3.21 -12.55
N ILE A 195 0.01 2.12 -13.05
CA ILE A 195 -1.20 2.17 -13.88
C ILE A 195 -2.45 2.42 -13.04
N LYS A 196 -2.69 1.63 -11.99
CA LYS A 196 -3.86 1.80 -11.12
C LYS A 196 -3.85 3.18 -10.46
N ARG A 197 -2.71 3.64 -9.91
CA ARG A 197 -2.62 4.99 -9.34
C ARG A 197 -2.91 6.10 -10.35
N THR A 198 -2.42 5.95 -11.59
CA THR A 198 -2.73 6.88 -12.67
C THR A 198 -4.22 6.88 -13.01
N VAL A 199 -4.83 5.69 -13.10
CA VAL A 199 -6.27 5.56 -13.35
C VAL A 199 -7.09 6.16 -12.23
N ASP A 200 -6.72 5.91 -10.97
CA ASP A 200 -7.39 6.46 -9.79
C ASP A 200 -7.25 7.99 -9.75
N ALA A 201 -6.08 8.54 -10.11
CA ALA A 201 -5.87 9.98 -10.22
C ALA A 201 -6.78 10.60 -11.29
N CYS A 202 -6.88 9.97 -12.46
CA CYS A 202 -7.78 10.43 -13.52
C CYS A 202 -9.26 10.31 -13.16
N ALA A 203 -9.66 9.24 -12.47
CA ALA A 203 -11.03 9.07 -11.99
C ALA A 203 -11.43 10.16 -10.99
N LYS A 204 -10.55 10.47 -10.03
CA LYS A 204 -10.74 11.56 -9.06
C LYS A 204 -10.87 12.92 -9.72
N TYR A 205 -10.00 13.20 -10.70
CA TYR A 205 -10.10 14.42 -11.50
C TYR A 205 -11.46 14.52 -12.22
N SER A 206 -11.90 13.45 -12.88
CA SER A 206 -13.21 13.41 -13.57
C SER A 206 -14.40 13.55 -12.62
N ALA A 207 -14.27 13.14 -11.35
CA ALA A 207 -15.29 13.31 -10.32
C ALA A 207 -15.34 14.74 -9.73
N GLY A 208 -14.42 15.63 -10.11
CA GLY A 208 -14.33 16.98 -9.55
C GLY A 208 -13.79 17.02 -8.12
N GLU A 209 -13.19 15.93 -7.63
CA GLU A 209 -12.54 15.90 -6.33
C GLU A 209 -11.26 16.74 -6.38
N THR A 210 -11.19 17.79 -5.57
CA THR A 210 -9.96 18.59 -5.45
C THR A 210 -8.87 17.74 -4.79
N PRO A 211 -7.63 17.79 -5.29
CA PRO A 211 -6.59 16.92 -4.80
C PRO A 211 -6.20 17.28 -3.36
N SER A 212 -6.44 16.34 -2.44
CA SER A 212 -5.89 16.42 -1.08
C SER A 212 -4.39 16.12 -1.15
N SER A 213 -3.55 17.13 -0.90
CA SER A 213 -2.12 16.95 -0.74
C SER A 213 -1.87 16.09 0.51
N ARG A 214 -1.53 14.81 0.34
CA ARG A 214 -0.81 14.08 1.38
C ARG A 214 0.68 14.25 1.12
N ASN A 215 1.30 15.09 1.95
CA ASN A 215 2.73 15.05 2.24
C ASN A 215 3.10 13.69 2.85
#